data_AF-A0A4R8DQK2-F1
#
_entry.id   AF-A0A4R8DQK2-F1
#
_cell.length_a   1.000
_cell.length_b   1.000
_cell.length_c   1.000
_cell.angle_alpha   90.00
_cell.angle_beta   90.00
_cell.angle_gamma   90.00
#
_symmetry.space_group_name_H-M   'P 1'
#
loop_
_entity.id
_entity.type
_entity.pdbx_description
1 polymer ?
#
loop_
_entity_poly.entity_id
_entity_poly.type
_entity_poly.pdbx_seq_one_letter_code
_entity_poly.pdbx_strand_id
1 'polypeptide(L)'
;MKQAAFTICAKNYIGLAQTLEQSIRKHSPETDFFIFVADEFGPGDATEELPGNVLVAKDVLDIAKDEWYRMCFKYEITEFCTAIKPWCFDYLFEKYPMDAIVYFDPDILVFATLNSIYLPLAEYPVLLTPHITTMEVDYAGTLPEQKLLFSGMYNLGFIGLGRSPISERFLRWWQVRLKDRCYQDKMESYFTDQKWIDFLPALLPGKVRISHDLGLNLAPWNFYEREIFAIDGCFFVRNRITRDDRVTYPLTFVHFSGFDYAALTRGEVSQKNISNFEVPRDMDPVFAAYWKAIEEGNFKRYSSFAYSYNFFSDGKYVSKTYRRLFRRLLEDGRVEGNPFEASGGFYHSLAQNGLLKGGMAVSDKTTISNVSNADKKARIINRFLYILCRCIGPSRFFILVRLMRLYSKMENHVYLIDKSYFKRFKLYS
;
A
#
# COMPACT_ATOMS: atom_id res chain seq x y z
N MET A 1 12.50 24.49 13.91
CA MET A 1 11.63 23.31 13.97
C MET A 1 12.48 22.10 13.62
N LYS A 2 12.53 21.07 14.45
CA LYS A 2 13.20 19.81 14.16
C LYS A 2 12.27 18.93 13.33
N GLN A 3 12.75 18.47 12.18
CA GLN A 3 11.94 17.85 11.14
C GLN A 3 12.55 16.50 10.76
N ALA A 4 11.70 15.50 10.60
CA ALA A 4 12.11 14.21 10.06
C ALA A 4 11.15 13.73 8.97
N ALA A 5 11.69 13.04 7.99
CA ALA A 5 10.95 12.27 7.02
C ALA A 5 11.31 10.79 7.16
N PHE A 6 10.39 9.89 6.82
CA PHE A 6 10.71 8.48 6.74
C PHE A 6 9.91 7.77 5.66
N THR A 7 10.40 6.59 5.30
CA THR A 7 9.71 5.66 4.42
C THR A 7 9.75 4.24 4.99
N ILE A 8 8.86 3.38 4.49
CA ILE A 8 8.78 1.97 4.85
C ILE A 8 8.87 1.15 3.58
N CYS A 9 9.73 0.15 3.57
CA CYS A 9 9.90 -0.69 2.41
C CYS A 9 10.29 -2.13 2.79
N ALA A 10 10.06 -3.06 1.88
CA ALA A 10 10.77 -4.34 1.93
C ALA A 10 12.21 -4.16 1.42
N LYS A 11 13.10 -5.13 1.71
CA LYS A 11 14.52 -4.97 1.42
C LYS A 11 14.83 -4.75 -0.06
N ASN A 12 13.96 -5.19 -0.97
CA ASN A 12 14.09 -4.98 -2.40
C ASN A 12 13.77 -3.56 -2.89
N TYR A 13 13.20 -2.73 -2.03
CA TYR A 13 12.85 -1.32 -2.31
C TYR A 13 13.78 -0.34 -1.59
N ILE A 14 14.80 -0.82 -0.85
CA ILE A 14 15.78 0.04 -0.17
C ILE A 14 16.46 1.00 -1.15
N GLY A 15 16.77 0.56 -2.36
CA GLY A 15 17.37 1.43 -3.36
C GLY A 15 16.46 2.58 -3.83
N LEU A 16 15.13 2.37 -3.90
CA LEU A 16 14.17 3.44 -4.16
C LEU A 16 14.06 4.39 -2.95
N ALA A 17 14.00 3.83 -1.75
CA ALA A 17 14.01 4.60 -0.51
C ALA A 17 15.25 5.51 -0.39
N GLN A 18 16.41 5.05 -0.84
CA GLN A 18 17.63 5.86 -0.92
C GLN A 18 17.58 6.92 -2.03
N THR A 19 16.94 6.64 -3.16
CA THR A 19 16.66 7.67 -4.18
C THR A 19 15.77 8.80 -3.62
N LEU A 20 14.73 8.45 -2.87
CA LEU A 20 13.91 9.41 -2.14
C LEU A 20 14.75 10.21 -1.13
N GLU A 21 15.56 9.53 -0.30
CA GLU A 21 16.46 10.18 0.67
C GLU A 21 17.35 11.23 0.00
N GLN A 22 18.00 10.88 -1.10
CA GLN A 22 18.89 11.77 -1.84
C GLN A 22 18.15 13.02 -2.35
N SER A 23 16.93 12.86 -2.84
CA SER A 23 16.11 13.98 -3.29
C SER A 23 15.69 14.90 -2.13
N ILE A 24 15.35 14.35 -0.97
CA ILE A 24 15.06 15.14 0.24
C ILE A 24 16.30 15.90 0.69
N ARG A 25 17.45 15.23 0.80
CA ARG A 25 18.71 15.86 1.23
C ARG A 25 19.12 17.01 0.31
N LYS A 26 18.84 16.90 -0.98
CA LYS A 26 19.10 17.95 -1.97
C LYS A 26 18.23 19.19 -1.76
N HIS A 27 16.96 19.01 -1.42
CA HIS A 27 15.97 20.09 -1.38
C HIS A 27 15.61 20.59 0.03
N SER A 28 15.92 19.82 1.07
CA SER A 28 15.66 20.11 2.48
C SER A 28 16.72 19.42 3.36
N PRO A 29 18.00 19.86 3.26
CA PRO A 29 19.14 19.23 3.97
C PRO A 29 19.03 19.24 5.49
N GLU A 30 18.14 20.07 6.05
CA GLU A 30 17.81 20.14 7.47
C GLU A 30 16.85 19.03 7.96
N THR A 31 16.25 18.27 7.04
CA THR A 31 15.34 17.17 7.37
C THR A 31 16.12 15.87 7.62
N ASP A 32 15.97 15.29 8.81
CA ASP A 32 16.49 13.95 9.10
C ASP A 32 15.68 12.91 8.31
N PHE A 33 16.32 11.87 7.77
CA PHE A 33 15.64 10.85 6.96
C PHE A 33 15.89 9.43 7.46
N PHE A 34 14.82 8.64 7.63
CA PHE A 34 14.88 7.25 8.10
C PHE A 34 14.22 6.27 7.12
N ILE A 35 14.80 5.07 7.01
CA ILE A 35 14.25 3.98 6.19
C ILE A 35 13.93 2.81 7.12
N PHE A 36 12.65 2.47 7.26
CA PHE A 36 12.22 1.28 7.99
C PHE A 36 12.07 0.10 7.04
N VAL A 37 12.85 -0.95 7.28
CA VAL A 37 12.80 -2.19 6.50
C VAL A 37 11.80 -3.14 7.15
N ALA A 38 10.64 -3.31 6.53
CA ALA A 38 9.56 -4.22 6.94
C ALA A 38 9.81 -5.66 6.45
N ASP A 39 11.04 -6.13 6.54
CA ASP A 39 11.53 -7.42 6.02
C ASP A 39 12.68 -7.93 6.90
N GLU A 40 13.18 -9.13 6.63
CA GLU A 40 14.36 -9.71 7.27
C GLU A 40 15.50 -9.89 6.24
N PHE A 41 16.73 -9.86 6.71
CA PHE A 41 17.91 -10.17 5.91
C PHE A 41 18.36 -11.61 6.19
N GLY A 42 18.56 -12.39 5.14
CA GLY A 42 18.94 -13.80 5.22
C GLY A 42 20.33 -14.11 4.65
N PRO A 43 20.79 -15.37 4.74
CA PRO A 43 22.07 -15.81 4.19
C PRO A 43 22.05 -15.73 2.65
N GLY A 44 22.50 -14.62 2.10
CA GLY A 44 22.46 -14.33 0.66
C GLY A 44 22.10 -12.88 0.33
N ASP A 45 21.50 -12.16 1.28
CA ASP A 45 21.37 -10.72 1.15
C ASP A 45 22.71 -10.08 1.53
N ALA A 46 23.35 -9.38 0.60
CA ALA A 46 24.61 -8.68 0.88
C ALA A 46 24.35 -7.48 1.79
N THR A 47 24.46 -7.69 3.10
CA THR A 47 24.29 -6.67 4.13
C THR A 47 25.59 -5.96 4.50
N GLU A 48 26.49 -5.66 3.53
CA GLU A 48 27.56 -4.69 3.81
C GLU A 48 26.93 -3.53 4.58
N GLU A 49 27.58 -3.13 5.69
CA GLU A 49 26.97 -2.39 6.78
C GLU A 49 25.91 -1.40 6.28
N LEU A 50 24.63 -1.75 6.53
CA LEU A 50 23.52 -0.89 6.16
C LEU A 50 23.76 0.50 6.75
N PRO A 51 23.47 1.59 6.03
CA PRO A 51 23.59 2.93 6.57
C PRO A 51 22.83 3.06 7.89
N GLY A 52 23.35 3.84 8.85
CA GLY A 52 22.77 3.93 10.21
C GLY A 52 21.33 4.47 10.27
N ASN A 53 20.83 5.08 9.19
CA ASN A 53 19.44 5.51 9.07
C ASN A 53 18.51 4.45 8.45
N VAL A 54 19.04 3.29 8.05
CA VAL A 54 18.29 2.11 7.61
C VAL A 54 18.08 1.20 8.82
N LEU A 55 16.83 1.12 9.28
CA LEU A 55 16.42 0.42 10.49
C LEU A 55 15.63 -0.84 10.11
N VAL A 56 16.05 -2.00 10.59
CA VAL A 56 15.23 -3.22 10.53
C VAL A 56 14.05 -3.03 11.47
N ALA A 57 12.84 -2.88 10.91
CA ALA A 57 11.67 -2.46 11.66
C ALA A 57 11.32 -3.42 12.80
N LYS A 58 11.51 -4.73 12.58
CA LYS A 58 11.31 -5.77 13.60
C LYS A 58 12.15 -5.57 14.87
N ASP A 59 13.34 -4.98 14.73
CA ASP A 59 14.31 -4.85 15.81
C ASP A 59 14.11 -3.56 16.63
N VAL A 60 13.43 -2.56 16.06
CA VAL A 60 13.29 -1.22 16.67
C VAL A 60 11.87 -0.87 17.08
N LEU A 61 10.86 -1.45 16.42
CA LEU A 61 9.46 -1.13 16.71
C LEU A 61 8.94 -1.93 17.90
N ASP A 62 8.14 -1.28 18.75
CA ASP A 62 7.46 -1.91 19.89
C ASP A 62 6.25 -2.75 19.43
N ILE A 63 6.55 -3.86 18.75
CA ILE A 63 5.58 -4.87 18.34
C ILE A 63 6.07 -6.20 18.89
N ALA A 64 5.27 -6.81 19.76
CA ALA A 64 5.60 -8.13 20.32
C ALA A 64 5.88 -9.15 19.20
N LYS A 65 6.92 -9.97 19.38
CA LYS A 65 7.41 -10.92 18.37
C LYS A 65 6.32 -11.78 17.74
N ASP A 66 5.41 -12.33 18.54
CA ASP A 66 4.31 -13.16 18.03
C ASP A 66 3.31 -12.34 17.21
N GLU A 67 3.06 -11.09 17.60
CA GLU A 67 2.20 -10.19 16.85
C GLU A 67 2.83 -9.79 15.52
N TRP A 68 4.13 -9.50 15.51
CA TRP A 68 4.89 -9.21 14.30
C TRP A 68 4.70 -10.34 13.28
N TYR A 69 4.94 -11.59 13.68
CA TYR A 69 4.75 -12.75 12.79
C TYR A 69 3.30 -12.93 12.35
N ARG A 70 2.31 -12.71 13.23
CA ARG A 70 0.89 -12.75 12.84
C ARG A 70 0.57 -11.69 11.79
N MET A 71 1.08 -10.47 11.95
CA MET A 71 0.87 -9.37 11.01
C MET A 71 1.53 -9.65 9.66
N CYS A 72 2.82 -9.97 9.61
CA CYS A 72 3.51 -10.21 8.33
C CYS A 72 3.07 -11.51 7.63
N PHE A 73 2.45 -12.46 8.35
CA PHE A 73 1.80 -13.61 7.73
C PHE A 73 0.43 -13.26 7.13
N LYS A 74 -0.46 -12.60 7.89
CA LYS A 74 -1.83 -12.33 7.41
C LYS A 74 -1.91 -11.23 6.34
N TYR A 75 -0.96 -10.30 6.34
CA TYR A 75 -0.87 -9.21 5.38
C TYR A 75 0.04 -9.55 4.20
N GLU A 76 -0.36 -9.16 3.00
CA GLU A 76 0.57 -9.10 1.87
C GLU A 76 1.60 -7.97 2.07
N ILE A 77 2.68 -7.97 1.28
CA ILE A 77 3.80 -7.02 1.43
C ILE A 77 3.36 -5.55 1.57
N THR A 78 2.49 -5.07 0.68
CA THR A 78 1.97 -3.68 0.72
C THR A 78 1.09 -3.44 1.94
N GLU A 79 0.22 -4.39 2.27
CA GLU A 79 -0.64 -4.34 3.46
C GLU A 79 0.20 -4.27 4.75
N PHE A 80 1.32 -5.01 4.82
CA PHE A 80 2.19 -5.03 5.99
C PHE A 80 3.04 -3.76 6.11
N CYS A 81 3.69 -3.32 5.01
CA CYS A 81 4.48 -2.09 5.01
C CYS A 81 3.63 -0.88 5.44
N THR A 82 2.39 -0.80 4.94
CA THR A 82 1.46 0.26 5.33
C THR A 82 0.93 0.08 6.75
N ALA A 83 0.74 -1.16 7.22
CA ALA A 83 0.23 -1.43 8.56
C ALA A 83 1.15 -0.89 9.66
N ILE A 84 2.47 -0.99 9.51
CA ILE A 84 3.42 -0.61 10.58
C ILE A 84 3.68 0.90 10.68
N LYS A 85 3.16 1.70 9.74
CA LYS A 85 3.33 3.17 9.66
C LYS A 85 3.13 3.92 10.99
N PRO A 86 2.06 3.70 11.76
CA PRO A 86 1.89 4.41 13.03
C PRO A 86 2.92 4.02 14.09
N TRP A 87 3.46 2.78 14.07
CA TRP A 87 4.56 2.40 14.97
C TRP A 87 5.87 3.10 14.60
N CYS A 88 6.14 3.31 13.31
CA CYS A 88 7.31 4.09 12.87
C CYS A 88 7.22 5.56 13.30
N PHE A 89 6.03 6.18 13.17
CA PHE A 89 5.79 7.52 13.70
C PHE A 89 6.02 7.60 15.21
N ASP A 90 5.40 6.70 15.98
CA ASP A 90 5.58 6.64 17.44
C ASP A 90 7.05 6.47 17.82
N TYR A 91 7.76 5.52 17.20
CA TYR A 91 9.19 5.30 17.44
C TYR A 91 10.00 6.59 17.23
N LEU A 92 9.79 7.30 16.12
CA LEU A 92 10.54 8.51 15.83
C LEU A 92 10.18 9.66 16.78
N PHE A 93 8.90 9.83 17.13
CA PHE A 93 8.48 10.83 18.11
C PHE A 93 9.00 10.52 19.53
N GLU A 94 9.13 9.26 19.91
CA GLU A 94 9.66 8.87 21.23
C GLU A 94 11.19 8.96 21.29
N LYS A 95 11.87 8.50 20.23
CA LYS A 95 13.34 8.39 20.20
C LYS A 95 14.04 9.72 19.95
N TYR A 96 13.43 10.60 19.15
CA TYR A 96 14.05 11.83 18.70
C TYR A 96 13.20 13.05 19.07
N PRO A 97 13.80 14.21 19.33
CA PRO A 97 13.05 15.43 19.68
C PRO A 97 12.46 16.12 18.43
N MET A 98 11.68 15.41 17.61
CA MET A 98 11.07 15.93 16.38
C MET A 98 9.81 16.74 16.63
N ASP A 99 9.69 17.92 16.01
CA ASP A 99 8.50 18.76 16.07
C ASP A 99 7.46 18.34 15.03
N ALA A 100 7.91 17.83 13.87
CA ALA A 100 7.05 17.21 12.88
C ALA A 100 7.75 16.10 12.14
N ILE A 101 6.95 15.12 11.72
CA ILE A 101 7.40 13.94 10.98
C ILE A 101 6.51 13.79 9.76
N VAL A 102 7.09 13.47 8.62
CA VAL A 102 6.35 13.13 7.40
C VAL A 102 6.69 11.72 6.94
N TYR A 103 5.69 11.02 6.46
CA TYR A 103 5.86 9.76 5.75
C TYR A 103 5.83 10.01 4.24
N PHE A 104 6.70 9.31 3.51
CA PHE A 104 6.67 9.19 2.06
C PHE A 104 6.74 7.71 1.63
N ASP A 105 5.94 7.30 0.65
CA ASP A 105 6.15 6.02 -0.04
C ASP A 105 7.54 6.01 -0.72
N PRO A 106 8.21 4.84 -0.81
CA PRO A 106 9.60 4.75 -1.24
C PRO A 106 9.82 5.09 -2.73
N ASP A 107 8.76 5.13 -3.53
CA ASP A 107 8.75 5.46 -4.95
C ASP A 107 8.37 6.93 -5.23
N ILE A 108 8.62 7.80 -4.26
CA ILE A 108 8.47 9.25 -4.37
C ILE A 108 9.82 9.90 -4.73
N LEU A 109 9.77 10.97 -5.53
CA LEU A 109 10.90 11.88 -5.74
C LEU A 109 10.50 13.31 -5.38
N VAL A 110 11.38 13.99 -4.63
CA VAL A 110 11.22 15.40 -4.23
C VAL A 110 11.93 16.33 -5.22
N PHE A 111 11.26 17.42 -5.57
CA PHE A 111 11.68 18.41 -6.58
C PHE A 111 11.86 19.83 -6.01
N ALA A 112 11.31 20.11 -4.82
CA ALA A 112 11.43 21.41 -4.15
C ALA A 112 11.48 21.24 -2.62
N THR A 113 11.73 22.35 -1.92
CA THR A 113 11.76 22.37 -0.45
C THR A 113 10.44 21.88 0.16
N LEU A 114 10.54 21.16 1.29
CA LEU A 114 9.39 20.63 2.03
C LEU A 114 8.74 21.67 2.98
N ASN A 115 9.11 22.95 2.89
CA ASN A 115 8.56 24.00 3.75
C ASN A 115 7.04 24.13 3.68
N SER A 116 6.44 23.92 2.49
CA SER A 116 4.98 23.90 2.31
C SER A 116 4.29 22.79 3.09
N ILE A 117 5.04 21.76 3.52
CA ILE A 117 4.57 20.64 4.33
C ILE A 117 4.84 20.89 5.81
N TYR A 118 6.06 21.27 6.20
CA TYR A 118 6.42 21.36 7.61
C TYR A 118 5.88 22.60 8.31
N LEU A 119 5.81 23.76 7.65
CA LEU A 119 5.34 24.99 8.29
C LEU A 119 3.89 24.86 8.79
N PRO A 120 2.93 24.31 8.02
CA PRO A 120 1.58 24.10 8.54
C PRO A 120 1.51 23.10 9.70
N LEU A 121 2.45 22.14 9.82
CA LEU A 121 2.44 21.15 10.91
C LEU A 121 2.74 21.74 12.29
N ALA A 122 3.20 23.00 12.36
CA ALA A 122 3.30 23.74 13.61
C ALA A 122 1.91 24.09 14.20
N GLU A 123 0.89 24.22 13.35
CA GLU A 123 -0.48 24.58 13.76
C GLU A 123 -1.45 23.38 13.65
N TYR A 124 -1.28 22.56 12.62
CA TYR A 124 -2.17 21.45 12.30
C TYR A 124 -1.50 20.11 12.65
N PRO A 125 -2.05 19.34 13.61
CA PRO A 125 -1.52 18.03 13.97
C PRO A 125 -1.38 17.03 12.82
N VAL A 126 -2.22 17.16 11.79
CA VAL A 126 -2.25 16.25 10.64
C VAL A 126 -2.30 17.06 9.35
N LEU A 127 -1.47 16.70 8.36
CA LEU A 127 -1.50 17.24 7.01
C LEU A 127 -1.71 16.11 5.99
N LEU A 128 -2.71 16.27 5.13
CA LEU A 128 -3.11 15.30 4.11
C LEU A 128 -3.15 15.93 2.72
N THR A 129 -3.02 15.09 1.69
CA THR A 129 -3.25 15.44 0.28
C THR A 129 -4.36 14.57 -0.30
N PRO A 130 -5.37 15.14 -0.98
CA PRO A 130 -6.37 14.35 -1.68
C PRO A 130 -5.78 13.72 -2.96
N HIS A 131 -6.38 12.64 -3.45
CA HIS A 131 -5.97 12.04 -4.73
C HIS A 131 -6.18 13.03 -5.89
N ILE A 132 -7.34 13.68 -5.91
CA ILE A 132 -7.77 14.67 -6.90
C ILE A 132 -8.30 15.92 -6.20
N THR A 133 -8.26 17.05 -6.88
CA THR A 133 -8.65 18.36 -6.32
C THR A 133 -9.72 19.08 -7.14
N THR A 134 -9.98 18.62 -8.35
CA THR A 134 -10.91 19.24 -9.27
C THR A 134 -12.24 18.51 -9.27
N MET A 135 -13.33 19.26 -9.09
CA MET A 135 -14.67 18.75 -9.32
C MET A 135 -15.01 18.93 -10.79
N GLU A 136 -15.25 17.82 -11.49
CA GLU A 136 -15.70 17.80 -12.88
C GLU A 136 -17.15 17.33 -12.98
N VAL A 137 -17.88 17.85 -13.96
CA VAL A 137 -19.21 17.31 -14.32
C VAL A 137 -19.05 16.01 -15.10
N ASP A 138 -18.16 16.02 -16.09
CA ASP A 138 -17.80 14.86 -16.90
C ASP A 138 -16.37 14.44 -16.56
N TYR A 139 -16.22 13.47 -15.66
CA TYR A 139 -14.92 13.03 -15.15
C TYR A 139 -14.01 12.51 -16.28
N ALA A 140 -12.87 13.17 -16.49
CA ALA A 140 -11.92 12.86 -17.55
C ALA A 140 -10.73 12.00 -17.08
N GLY A 141 -10.69 11.61 -15.80
CA GLY A 141 -9.57 10.91 -15.21
C GLY A 141 -9.43 9.46 -15.68
N THR A 142 -8.17 9.02 -15.85
CA THR A 142 -7.82 7.66 -16.30
C THR A 142 -8.10 6.58 -15.24
N LEU A 143 -8.05 6.95 -13.95
CA LEU A 143 -8.44 6.07 -12.86
C LEU A 143 -9.95 6.23 -12.60
N PRO A 144 -10.79 5.18 -12.77
CA PRO A 144 -12.23 5.31 -12.56
C PRO A 144 -12.58 5.76 -11.13
N GLU A 145 -13.59 6.62 -10.98
CA GLU A 145 -14.02 7.16 -9.68
C GLU A 145 -14.37 6.07 -8.65
N GLN A 146 -14.89 4.93 -9.10
CA GLN A 146 -15.15 3.77 -8.26
C GLN A 146 -13.89 3.23 -7.56
N LYS A 147 -12.72 3.35 -8.21
CA LYS A 147 -11.43 3.01 -7.58
C LYS A 147 -11.04 4.07 -6.55
N LEU A 148 -11.27 5.36 -6.82
CA LEU A 148 -11.05 6.44 -5.84
C LEU A 148 -11.92 6.27 -4.58
N LEU A 149 -13.21 5.98 -4.76
CA LEU A 149 -14.13 5.70 -3.64
C LEU A 149 -13.67 4.50 -2.80
N PHE A 150 -13.15 3.47 -3.46
CA PHE A 150 -12.61 2.29 -2.78
C PHE A 150 -11.29 2.58 -2.07
N SER A 151 -10.36 3.31 -2.69
CA SER A 151 -9.05 3.60 -2.10
C SER A 151 -9.10 4.67 -1.00
N GLY A 152 -10.11 5.52 -0.99
CA GLY A 152 -10.24 6.65 -0.06
C GLY A 152 -9.87 7.98 -0.72
N MET A 153 -10.28 9.09 -0.10
CA MET A 153 -10.15 10.43 -0.68
C MET A 153 -8.73 10.96 -0.60
N TYR A 154 -7.99 10.61 0.45
CA TYR A 154 -6.61 11.01 0.68
C TYR A 154 -5.64 9.94 0.23
N ASN A 155 -4.55 10.33 -0.43
CA ASN A 155 -3.49 9.40 -0.78
C ASN A 155 -2.44 9.35 0.34
N LEU A 156 -2.17 8.14 0.84
CA LEU A 156 -1.30 7.87 1.98
C LEU A 156 0.10 7.39 1.61
N GLY A 157 0.47 7.57 0.34
CA GLY A 157 1.87 7.70 -0.01
C GLY A 157 2.50 8.95 0.59
N PHE A 158 1.69 9.84 1.17
CA PHE A 158 2.15 10.94 1.98
C PHE A 158 1.20 11.22 3.17
N ILE A 159 1.77 11.48 4.35
CA ILE A 159 1.06 12.06 5.49
C ILE A 159 2.06 12.80 6.38
N GLY A 160 1.71 14.01 6.81
CA GLY A 160 2.48 14.78 7.78
C GLY A 160 1.81 14.79 9.15
N LEU A 161 2.59 14.61 10.21
CA LEU A 161 2.13 14.71 11.60
C LEU A 161 3.00 15.72 12.37
N GLY A 162 2.36 16.69 13.02
CA GLY A 162 3.00 17.56 14.00
C GLY A 162 3.00 16.89 15.37
N ARG A 163 4.04 17.07 16.18
CA ARG A 163 4.07 16.55 17.55
C ARG A 163 2.97 17.21 18.37
N SER A 164 2.00 16.43 18.82
CA SER A 164 0.93 16.91 19.68
C SER A 164 0.21 15.74 20.37
N PRO A 165 -0.51 16.00 21.47
CA PRO A 165 -1.39 15.00 22.08
C PRO A 165 -2.48 14.50 21.13
N ILE A 166 -2.84 15.26 20.09
CA ILE A 166 -3.81 14.82 19.07
C ILE A 166 -3.17 13.76 18.18
N SER A 167 -1.94 13.99 17.72
CA SER A 167 -1.19 13.06 16.88
C SER A 167 -0.91 11.75 17.63
N GLU A 168 -0.53 11.82 18.91
CA GLU A 168 -0.36 10.63 19.76
C GLU A 168 -1.65 9.81 19.86
N ARG A 169 -2.80 10.45 20.15
CA ARG A 169 -4.09 9.75 20.19
C ARG A 169 -4.48 9.15 18.84
N PHE A 170 -4.21 9.88 17.75
CA PHE A 170 -4.43 9.38 16.39
C PHE A 170 -3.58 8.14 16.10
N LEU A 171 -2.29 8.15 16.44
CA LEU A 171 -1.39 7.02 16.24
C LEU A 171 -1.84 5.78 17.00
N ARG A 172 -2.23 5.91 18.28
CA ARG A 172 -2.81 4.80 19.05
C ARG A 172 -4.11 4.28 18.46
N TRP A 173 -5.00 5.17 18.02
CA TRP A 173 -6.22 4.80 17.30
C TRP A 173 -5.90 4.02 16.03
N TRP A 174 -4.91 4.46 15.26
CA TRP A 174 -4.54 3.85 13.99
C TRP A 174 -3.88 2.48 14.19
N GLN A 175 -2.95 2.34 15.16
CA GLN A 175 -2.33 1.05 15.54
C GLN A 175 -3.36 -0.05 15.79
N VAL A 176 -4.38 0.24 16.61
CA VAL A 176 -5.44 -0.73 16.95
C VAL A 176 -6.20 -1.20 15.71
N ARG A 177 -6.33 -0.37 14.67
CA ARG A 177 -7.00 -0.72 13.42
C ARG A 177 -6.07 -1.45 12.47
N LEU A 178 -4.86 -0.97 12.29
CA LEU A 178 -3.92 -1.56 11.34
C LEU A 178 -3.34 -2.89 11.81
N LYS A 179 -3.46 -3.18 13.11
CA LYS A 179 -3.16 -4.49 13.68
C LYS A 179 -3.95 -5.61 12.99
N ASP A 180 -5.23 -5.42 12.70
CA ASP A 180 -6.11 -6.47 12.19
C ASP A 180 -7.03 -6.05 11.02
N ARG A 181 -6.95 -4.82 10.53
CA ARG A 181 -7.81 -4.29 9.44
C ARG A 181 -7.06 -3.47 8.37
N CYS A 182 -5.77 -3.73 8.17
CA CYS A 182 -4.96 -3.13 7.09
C CYS A 182 -5.02 -3.94 5.78
N TYR A 183 -6.22 -4.30 5.30
CA TYR A 183 -6.38 -5.14 4.11
C TYR A 183 -6.75 -4.34 2.86
N GLN A 184 -6.40 -4.84 1.68
CA GLN A 184 -7.01 -4.44 0.42
C GLN A 184 -8.18 -5.37 0.12
N ASP A 185 -9.37 -5.05 0.64
CA ASP A 185 -10.56 -5.89 0.55
C ASP A 185 -11.84 -5.05 0.29
N LYS A 186 -12.40 -5.21 -0.92
CA LYS A 186 -13.63 -4.52 -1.33
C LYS A 186 -14.88 -4.99 -0.60
N MET A 187 -14.93 -6.25 -0.18
CA MET A 187 -16.08 -6.81 0.52
C MET A 187 -16.20 -6.24 1.93
N GLU A 188 -15.06 -6.00 2.58
CA GLU A 188 -14.99 -5.39 3.91
C GLU A 188 -14.85 -3.87 3.89
N SER A 189 -14.73 -3.29 2.70
CA SER A 189 -14.48 -1.85 2.51
C SER A 189 -13.17 -1.39 3.16
N TYR A 190 -12.15 -2.24 3.19
CA TYR A 190 -10.80 -1.90 3.62
C TYR A 190 -9.91 -1.59 2.42
N PHE A 191 -9.07 -0.57 2.58
CA PHE A 191 -7.97 -0.29 1.67
C PHE A 191 -6.79 0.22 2.49
N THR A 192 -6.01 -0.76 2.97
CA THR A 192 -4.78 -0.60 3.76
C THR A 192 -4.99 0.36 4.94
N ASP A 193 -3.95 1.12 5.26
CA ASP A 193 -3.92 2.25 6.18
C ASP A 193 -4.71 3.46 5.68
N GLN A 194 -4.80 3.61 4.35
CA GLN A 194 -5.28 4.80 3.67
C GLN A 194 -6.76 5.10 3.92
N LYS A 195 -7.63 4.10 3.80
CA LYS A 195 -9.08 4.33 3.91
C LYS A 195 -9.52 4.78 5.30
N TRP A 196 -8.74 4.46 6.34
CA TRP A 196 -8.99 4.94 7.70
C TRP A 196 -8.85 6.46 7.81
N ILE A 197 -8.13 7.09 6.89
CA ILE A 197 -7.87 8.53 6.93
C ILE A 197 -9.09 9.36 6.49
N ASP A 198 -10.03 8.75 5.76
CA ASP A 198 -11.32 9.37 5.44
C ASP A 198 -12.09 9.83 6.70
N PHE A 199 -11.83 9.20 7.85
CA PHE A 199 -12.45 9.56 9.13
C PHE A 199 -11.88 10.83 9.75
N LEU A 200 -10.62 11.20 9.47
CA LEU A 200 -9.92 12.23 10.25
C LEU A 200 -10.58 13.61 10.20
N PRO A 201 -11.04 14.15 9.04
CA PRO A 201 -11.69 15.45 9.02
C PRO A 201 -12.95 15.52 9.92
N ALA A 202 -13.68 14.40 10.03
CA ALA A 202 -14.87 14.30 10.87
C ALA A 202 -14.52 14.09 12.36
N LEU A 203 -13.49 13.30 12.66
CA LEU A 203 -13.08 13.00 14.03
C LEU A 203 -12.23 14.11 14.68
N LEU A 204 -11.55 14.93 13.87
CA LEU A 204 -10.61 15.96 14.28
C LEU A 204 -10.94 17.31 13.61
N PRO A 205 -12.14 17.87 13.86
CA PRO A 205 -12.60 19.08 13.18
C PRO A 205 -11.65 20.26 13.45
N GLY A 206 -11.23 20.94 12.38
CA GLY A 206 -10.31 22.08 12.45
C GLY A 206 -8.87 21.72 12.85
N LYS A 207 -8.52 20.42 12.93
CA LYS A 207 -7.16 19.95 13.28
C LYS A 207 -6.44 19.23 12.13
N VAL A 208 -7.13 19.01 11.02
CA VAL A 208 -6.56 18.39 9.82
C VAL A 208 -6.38 19.46 8.75
N ARG A 209 -5.15 19.66 8.29
CA ARG A 209 -4.85 20.45 7.12
C ARG A 209 -4.96 19.57 5.88
N ILE A 210 -5.97 19.81 5.06
CA ILE A 210 -6.03 19.22 3.71
C ILE A 210 -5.37 20.21 2.76
N SER A 211 -4.23 19.84 2.19
CA SER A 211 -3.54 20.68 1.22
C SER A 211 -4.16 20.52 -0.17
N HIS A 212 -4.41 21.64 -0.85
CA HIS A 212 -4.82 21.71 -2.25
C HIS A 212 -3.70 22.25 -3.15
N ASP A 213 -2.47 22.28 -2.61
CA ASP A 213 -1.26 22.55 -3.38
C ASP A 213 -1.06 21.43 -4.42
N LEU A 214 -1.16 21.79 -5.69
CA LEU A 214 -1.08 20.84 -6.81
C LEU A 214 0.34 20.30 -7.03
N GLY A 215 1.34 20.97 -6.47
CA GLY A 215 2.73 20.53 -6.44
C GLY A 215 3.00 19.38 -5.46
N LEU A 216 2.05 19.07 -4.57
CA LEU A 216 2.12 17.92 -3.66
C LEU A 216 1.39 16.72 -4.23
N ASN A 217 2.02 15.54 -4.15
CA ASN A 217 1.40 14.26 -4.51
C ASN A 217 0.89 14.22 -5.96
N LEU A 218 1.68 14.75 -6.88
CA LEU A 218 1.46 14.58 -8.31
C LEU A 218 1.69 13.11 -8.67
N ALA A 219 0.72 12.46 -9.30
CA ALA A 219 0.71 11.01 -9.46
C ALA A 219 -0.17 10.57 -10.64
N PRO A 220 -0.04 9.32 -11.15
CA PRO A 220 -0.75 8.85 -12.34
C PRO A 220 -2.28 9.09 -12.35
N TRP A 221 -2.92 9.06 -11.19
CA TRP A 221 -4.37 9.30 -11.07
C TRP A 221 -4.79 10.76 -11.22
N ASN A 222 -3.87 11.73 -11.12
CA ASN A 222 -4.18 13.16 -11.23
C ASN A 222 -3.40 13.88 -12.34
N PHE A 223 -2.63 13.17 -13.17
CA PHE A 223 -1.97 13.74 -14.35
C PHE A 223 -2.96 14.41 -15.33
N TYR A 224 -4.21 13.94 -15.37
CA TYR A 224 -5.25 14.52 -16.21
C TYR A 224 -5.66 15.94 -15.76
N GLU A 225 -5.62 16.25 -14.46
CA GLU A 225 -6.01 17.56 -13.92
C GLU A 225 -4.82 18.51 -13.72
N ARG A 226 -3.59 17.98 -13.65
CA ARG A 226 -2.37 18.74 -13.31
C ARG A 226 -1.43 18.82 -14.49
N GLU A 227 -1.09 20.03 -14.92
CA GLU A 227 -0.09 20.30 -15.96
C GLU A 227 1.22 20.76 -15.36
N ILE A 228 2.33 20.19 -15.83
CA ILE A 228 3.68 20.62 -15.48
C ILE A 228 4.21 21.56 -16.54
N PHE A 229 4.93 22.58 -16.09
CA PHE A 229 5.73 23.44 -16.95
C PHE A 229 6.98 23.91 -16.18
N ALA A 230 7.96 24.45 -16.90
CA ALA A 230 9.20 24.92 -16.31
C ALA A 230 9.33 26.44 -16.41
N ILE A 231 9.79 27.08 -15.32
CA ILE A 231 10.19 28.49 -15.29
C ILE A 231 11.62 28.51 -14.71
N ASP A 232 12.57 29.09 -15.45
CA ASP A 232 13.97 29.24 -15.00
C ASP A 232 14.59 27.94 -14.45
N GLY A 233 14.29 26.81 -15.10
CA GLY A 233 14.78 25.49 -14.71
C GLY A 233 14.09 24.84 -13.50
N CYS A 234 13.08 25.49 -12.92
CA CYS A 234 12.25 24.95 -11.85
C CYS A 234 10.90 24.47 -12.39
N PHE A 235 10.38 23.35 -11.89
CA PHE A 235 9.08 22.83 -12.28
C PHE A 235 7.95 23.45 -11.46
N PHE A 236 6.87 23.80 -12.15
CA PHE A 236 5.64 24.31 -11.58
C PHE A 236 4.46 23.47 -12.07
N VAL A 237 3.38 23.49 -11.29
CA VAL A 237 2.14 22.78 -11.55
C VAL A 237 0.98 23.77 -11.55
N ARG A 238 0.10 23.66 -12.54
CA ARG A 238 -1.19 24.35 -12.58
C ARG A 238 -2.33 23.38 -12.89
N ASN A 239 -3.56 23.82 -12.67
CA ASN A 239 -4.74 23.03 -12.97
C ASN A 239 -5.14 23.22 -14.44
N ARG A 240 -5.01 22.17 -15.27
CA ARG A 240 -5.30 22.25 -16.70
C ARG A 240 -6.79 22.21 -17.06
N ILE A 241 -7.64 21.84 -16.10
CA ILE A 241 -9.11 21.76 -16.28
C ILE A 241 -9.74 23.13 -16.04
N THR A 242 -9.42 23.76 -14.91
CA THR A 242 -9.97 25.08 -14.54
C THR A 242 -9.40 26.21 -15.41
N ARG A 243 -8.21 26.02 -15.99
CA ARG A 243 -7.49 27.01 -16.80
C ARG A 243 -7.23 28.35 -16.09
N ASP A 244 -7.14 28.31 -14.76
CA ASP A 244 -6.72 29.48 -13.98
C ASP A 244 -5.19 29.58 -13.94
N ASP A 245 -4.63 30.23 -14.94
CA ASP A 245 -3.19 30.45 -15.07
C ASP A 245 -2.59 31.37 -13.99
N ARG A 246 -3.42 31.97 -13.12
CA ARG A 246 -2.95 32.83 -12.02
C ARG A 246 -2.51 32.02 -10.81
N VAL A 247 -2.93 30.76 -10.70
CA VAL A 247 -2.63 29.91 -9.55
C VAL A 247 -1.67 28.81 -9.99
N THR A 248 -0.41 28.95 -9.57
CA THR A 248 0.66 28.00 -9.88
C THR A 248 1.37 27.60 -8.59
N TYR A 249 1.84 26.36 -8.56
CA TYR A 249 2.50 25.77 -7.39
C TYR A 249 3.87 25.22 -7.79
N PRO A 250 4.94 25.41 -7.00
CA PRO A 250 6.18 24.68 -7.23
C PRO A 250 5.94 23.17 -7.14
N LEU A 251 6.45 22.41 -8.11
CA LEU A 251 6.40 20.94 -8.02
C LEU A 251 7.26 20.50 -6.83
N THR A 252 6.61 20.00 -5.78
CA THR A 252 7.28 19.61 -4.54
C THR A 252 7.65 18.15 -4.56
N PHE A 253 6.70 17.24 -4.87
CA PHE A 253 7.02 15.82 -5.00
C PHE A 253 6.08 15.08 -5.94
N VAL A 254 6.61 14.02 -6.56
CA VAL A 254 5.89 13.15 -7.49
C VAL A 254 5.89 11.73 -6.95
N HIS A 255 4.73 11.09 -6.96
CA HIS A 255 4.55 9.71 -6.53
C HIS A 255 4.44 8.80 -7.76
N PHE A 256 5.49 8.00 -7.99
CA PHE A 256 5.57 7.07 -9.12
C PHE A 256 4.84 5.75 -8.81
N SER A 257 3.62 5.84 -8.28
CA SER A 257 2.82 4.71 -7.83
C SER A 257 2.47 3.75 -8.96
N GLY A 258 2.84 2.49 -8.74
CA GLY A 258 2.38 1.36 -9.56
C GLY A 258 3.12 1.23 -10.88
N PHE A 259 4.27 1.90 -11.05
CA PHE A 259 5.16 1.62 -12.17
C PHE A 259 5.98 0.35 -11.95
N ASP A 260 6.41 -0.26 -13.04
CA ASP A 260 7.47 -1.26 -13.01
C ASP A 260 8.84 -0.57 -12.98
N TYR A 261 9.43 -0.42 -11.80
CA TYR A 261 10.72 0.29 -11.64
C TYR A 261 11.91 -0.44 -12.29
N ALA A 262 11.80 -1.75 -12.59
CA ALA A 262 12.81 -2.43 -13.38
C ALA A 262 12.67 -2.09 -14.86
N ALA A 263 11.44 -1.99 -15.38
CA ALA A 263 11.15 -1.53 -16.74
C ALA A 263 11.46 -0.04 -16.94
N LEU A 264 11.00 0.80 -16.01
CA LEU A 264 11.80 1.77 -15.24
C LEU A 264 13.17 1.94 -15.83
N THR A 265 14.16 1.20 -15.32
CA THR A 265 15.60 1.25 -15.70
C THR A 265 16.00 0.75 -17.09
N ARG A 266 15.07 0.45 -18.00
CA ARG A 266 15.34 0.17 -19.44
C ARG A 266 14.74 1.18 -20.43
N GLY A 267 13.94 2.12 -19.97
CA GLY A 267 13.32 3.21 -20.74
C GLY A 267 11.85 2.90 -21.02
N GLU A 268 11.33 1.85 -20.38
CA GLU A 268 10.00 1.31 -20.62
C GLU A 268 9.05 1.80 -19.53
N VAL A 269 8.04 2.59 -19.91
CA VAL A 269 6.98 2.97 -18.98
C VAL A 269 5.91 1.87 -18.96
N SER A 270 5.76 1.22 -17.81
CA SER A 270 4.72 0.20 -17.59
C SER A 270 4.01 0.47 -16.26
N GLN A 271 2.68 0.65 -16.30
CA GLN A 271 1.84 0.97 -15.15
C GLN A 271 0.88 -0.20 -14.85
N LYS A 272 0.89 -0.70 -13.61
CA LYS A 272 0.22 -1.94 -13.19
C LYS A 272 -1.20 -1.75 -12.60
N ASN A 273 -1.53 -0.55 -12.15
CA ASN A 273 -2.75 -0.24 -11.40
C ASN A 273 -3.86 0.46 -12.23
N ILE A 274 -3.49 1.08 -13.35
CA ILE A 274 -4.31 1.88 -14.25
C ILE A 274 -4.24 1.26 -15.65
N SER A 275 -5.39 0.82 -16.16
CA SER A 275 -5.51 0.23 -17.49
C SER A 275 -5.49 1.33 -18.55
N ASN A 276 -4.86 1.07 -19.70
CA ASN A 276 -4.72 2.03 -20.81
C ASN A 276 -4.08 3.35 -20.37
N PHE A 277 -3.09 3.28 -19.48
CA PHE A 277 -2.39 4.45 -18.99
C PHE A 277 -1.46 5.02 -20.06
N GLU A 278 -1.57 6.32 -20.30
CA GLU A 278 -0.68 7.10 -21.16
C GLU A 278 -0.06 8.23 -20.35
N VAL A 279 1.23 8.47 -20.55
CA VAL A 279 1.95 9.57 -19.90
C VAL A 279 1.72 10.85 -20.72
N PRO A 280 1.17 11.93 -20.14
CA PRO A 280 1.10 13.21 -20.82
C PRO A 280 2.50 13.73 -21.16
N ARG A 281 2.68 14.36 -22.33
CA ARG A 281 4.00 14.83 -22.81
C ARG A 281 4.68 15.80 -21.83
N ASP A 282 3.92 16.59 -21.10
CA ASP A 282 4.46 17.53 -20.12
C ASP A 282 5.06 16.83 -18.89
N MET A 283 4.82 15.53 -18.70
CA MET A 283 5.47 14.72 -17.67
C MET A 283 6.85 14.19 -18.09
N ASP A 284 7.22 14.23 -19.37
CA ASP A 284 8.48 13.66 -19.88
C ASP A 284 9.72 14.13 -19.08
N PRO A 285 9.88 15.43 -18.76
CA PRO A 285 11.03 15.90 -17.97
C PRO A 285 11.06 15.35 -16.54
N VAL A 286 9.89 15.11 -15.94
CA VAL A 286 9.76 14.55 -14.58
C VAL A 286 10.09 13.06 -14.56
N PHE A 287 9.65 12.30 -15.58
CA PHE A 287 10.05 10.91 -15.74
C PHE A 287 11.55 10.77 -16.01
N ALA A 288 12.12 11.65 -16.83
CA ALA A 288 13.56 11.68 -17.08
C ALA A 288 14.37 11.94 -15.80
N ALA A 289 13.89 12.85 -14.94
CA ALA A 289 14.51 13.12 -13.64
C ALA A 289 14.48 11.89 -12.72
N TYR A 290 13.33 11.20 -12.64
CA TYR A 290 13.20 10.00 -11.81
C TYR A 290 13.99 8.81 -12.33
N TRP A 291 13.96 8.59 -13.65
CA TRP A 291 14.82 7.63 -14.32
C TRP A 291 16.27 7.80 -13.88
N LYS A 292 16.78 9.03 -14.01
CA LYS A 292 18.18 9.34 -13.71
C LYS A 292 18.50 9.06 -12.26
N ALA A 293 17.60 9.45 -11.35
CA ALA A 293 17.78 9.25 -9.91
C ALA A 293 17.75 7.77 -9.49
N ILE A 294 16.99 6.91 -10.17
CA ILE A 294 17.02 5.46 -9.94
C ILE A 294 18.30 4.84 -10.52
N GLU A 295 18.71 5.28 -11.71
CA GLU A 295 19.87 4.75 -12.43
C GLU A 295 21.20 5.05 -11.70
N GLU A 296 21.35 6.27 -11.20
CA GLU A 296 22.51 6.72 -10.41
C GLU A 296 22.47 6.19 -8.96
N GLY A 297 21.30 5.74 -8.51
CA GLY A 297 21.07 5.22 -7.16
C GLY A 297 21.40 3.74 -6.99
N ASN A 298 21.05 3.19 -5.82
CA ASN A 298 21.32 1.80 -5.47
C ASN A 298 20.16 0.85 -5.81
N PHE A 299 19.21 1.23 -6.66
CA PHE A 299 18.04 0.39 -6.97
C PHE A 299 18.43 -1.01 -7.45
N LYS A 300 19.39 -1.13 -8.38
CA LYS A 300 19.85 -2.41 -8.92
C LYS A 300 20.50 -3.32 -7.86
N ARG A 301 21.10 -2.76 -6.81
CA ARG A 301 21.75 -3.51 -5.73
C ARG A 301 20.73 -4.32 -4.93
N TYR A 302 19.55 -3.74 -4.69
CA TYR A 302 18.55 -4.31 -3.80
C TYR A 302 17.40 -4.99 -4.54
N SER A 303 17.08 -4.59 -5.77
CA SER A 303 15.85 -4.99 -6.47
C SER A 303 15.68 -6.49 -6.71
N SER A 304 16.78 -7.26 -6.66
CA SER A 304 16.77 -8.73 -6.79
C SER A 304 16.46 -9.47 -5.49
N PHE A 305 16.49 -8.80 -4.34
CA PHE A 305 16.27 -9.44 -3.05
C PHE A 305 14.83 -9.95 -2.94
N ALA A 306 14.65 -11.15 -2.40
CA ALA A 306 13.34 -11.76 -2.25
C ALA A 306 12.71 -11.37 -0.90
N TYR A 307 11.47 -10.90 -0.90
CA TYR A 307 10.74 -10.58 0.34
C TYR A 307 10.61 -11.81 1.24
N SER A 308 11.14 -11.77 2.45
CA SER A 308 11.34 -12.98 3.28
C SER A 308 10.02 -13.60 3.74
N TYR A 309 9.03 -12.76 4.06
CA TYR A 309 7.72 -13.24 4.51
C TYR A 309 6.84 -13.80 3.39
N ASN A 310 7.37 -14.02 2.19
CA ASN A 310 6.70 -14.80 1.14
C ASN A 310 7.01 -16.30 1.21
N PHE A 311 7.78 -16.76 2.19
CA PHE A 311 8.20 -18.16 2.27
C PHE A 311 8.01 -18.74 3.67
N PHE A 312 7.60 -20.02 3.74
CA PHE A 312 7.72 -20.84 4.94
C PHE A 312 9.19 -21.17 5.21
N SER A 313 9.52 -21.68 6.40
CA SER A 313 10.90 -22.02 6.79
C SER A 313 11.54 -23.14 5.96
N ASP A 314 10.76 -23.88 5.16
CA ASP A 314 11.24 -24.86 4.17
C ASP A 314 11.38 -24.28 2.74
N GLY A 315 11.18 -22.97 2.56
CA GLY A 315 11.27 -22.28 1.28
C GLY A 315 10.02 -22.35 0.39
N LYS A 316 8.93 -23.00 0.83
CA LYS A 316 7.67 -22.98 0.06
C LYS A 316 6.99 -21.62 0.10
N TYR A 317 6.42 -21.20 -1.02
CA TYR A 317 5.74 -19.90 -1.14
C TYR A 317 4.46 -19.81 -0.29
N VAL A 318 4.28 -18.69 0.40
CA VAL A 318 3.09 -18.33 1.17
C VAL A 318 2.11 -17.58 0.26
N SER A 319 1.08 -18.27 -0.23
CA SER A 319 0.06 -17.68 -1.10
C SER A 319 -0.91 -16.75 -0.36
N LYS A 320 -1.52 -15.80 -1.07
CA LYS A 320 -2.60 -14.94 -0.58
C LYS A 320 -3.73 -15.76 0.04
N THR A 321 -4.07 -16.89 -0.59
CA THR A 321 -5.06 -17.82 -0.04
C THR A 321 -4.66 -18.33 1.33
N TYR A 322 -3.40 -18.75 1.53
CA TYR A 322 -2.92 -19.20 2.85
C TYR A 322 -2.98 -18.07 3.88
N ARG A 323 -2.58 -16.85 3.51
CA ARG A 323 -2.66 -15.67 4.40
C ARG A 323 -4.09 -15.41 4.89
N ARG A 324 -5.08 -15.55 4.00
CA ARG A 324 -6.51 -15.34 4.31
C ARG A 324 -7.11 -16.50 5.11
N LEU A 325 -6.79 -17.75 4.81
CA LEU A 325 -7.18 -18.88 5.66
C LEU A 325 -6.59 -18.77 7.07
N PHE A 326 -5.33 -18.32 7.17
CA PHE A 326 -4.68 -18.04 8.44
C PHE A 326 -5.38 -16.94 9.23
N ARG A 327 -5.73 -15.81 8.58
CA ARG A 327 -6.51 -14.74 9.20
C ARG A 327 -7.77 -15.29 9.88
N ARG A 328 -8.51 -16.16 9.19
CA ARG A 328 -9.74 -16.76 9.76
C ARG A 328 -9.47 -17.56 11.03
N LEU A 329 -8.44 -18.40 11.03
CA LEU A 329 -8.06 -19.18 12.21
C LEU A 329 -7.57 -18.28 13.35
N LEU A 330 -6.82 -17.22 13.03
CA LEU A 330 -6.28 -16.28 13.99
C LEU A 330 -7.42 -15.57 14.76
N GLU A 331 -8.43 -15.08 14.04
CA GLU A 331 -9.56 -14.38 14.64
C GLU A 331 -10.47 -15.29 15.49
N ASP A 332 -10.49 -16.59 15.19
CA ASP A 332 -11.18 -17.59 16.02
C ASP A 332 -10.30 -18.13 17.17
N GLY A 333 -9.10 -17.57 17.38
CA GLY A 333 -8.19 -17.96 18.46
C GLY A 333 -7.58 -19.35 18.28
N ARG A 334 -7.41 -19.82 17.05
CA ARG A 334 -6.96 -21.18 16.69
C ARG A 334 -5.56 -21.23 16.10
N VAL A 335 -4.75 -20.23 16.41
CA VAL A 335 -3.39 -20.12 15.92
C VAL A 335 -2.44 -20.05 17.10
N GLU A 336 -1.40 -20.88 17.05
CA GLU A 336 -0.32 -20.91 18.02
C GLU A 336 1.03 -20.90 17.29
N GLY A 337 2.04 -20.29 17.92
CA GLY A 337 3.39 -20.23 17.42
C GLY A 337 3.60 -19.37 16.18
N ASN A 338 4.80 -19.50 15.59
CA ASN A 338 5.19 -18.81 14.37
C ASN A 338 4.55 -19.48 13.13
N PRO A 339 3.68 -18.79 12.37
CA PRO A 339 2.97 -19.37 11.24
C PRO A 339 3.85 -19.66 10.02
N PHE A 340 5.09 -19.14 9.99
CA PHE A 340 6.05 -19.43 8.93
C PHE A 340 6.76 -20.78 9.11
N GLU A 341 6.65 -21.42 10.27
CA GLU A 341 7.34 -22.69 10.51
C GLU A 341 6.70 -23.86 9.76
N ALA A 342 7.50 -24.59 8.99
CA ALA A 342 7.07 -25.83 8.35
C ALA A 342 6.73 -26.94 9.36
N SER A 343 7.24 -26.83 10.58
CA SER A 343 6.86 -27.68 11.72
C SER A 343 5.59 -27.21 12.44
N GLY A 344 5.04 -26.05 12.09
CA GLY A 344 3.87 -25.46 12.75
C GLY A 344 2.54 -26.14 12.40
N GLY A 345 1.54 -26.00 13.27
CA GLY A 345 0.22 -26.63 13.09
C GLY A 345 -0.52 -26.15 11.83
N PHE A 346 -0.41 -24.87 11.49
CA PHE A 346 -1.02 -24.31 10.28
C PHE A 346 -0.45 -24.93 9.00
N TYR A 347 0.88 -25.03 8.90
CA TYR A 347 1.56 -25.66 7.77
C TYR A 347 1.16 -27.13 7.63
N HIS A 348 1.16 -27.89 8.73
CA HIS A 348 0.73 -29.29 8.72
C HIS A 348 -0.71 -29.46 8.24
N SER A 349 -1.61 -28.59 8.67
CA SER A 349 -3.00 -28.57 8.24
C SER A 349 -3.13 -28.31 6.73
N LEU A 350 -2.36 -27.38 6.16
CA LEU A 350 -2.28 -27.18 4.70
C LEU A 350 -1.75 -28.42 3.97
N ALA A 351 -0.67 -29.02 4.49
CA ALA A 351 0.00 -30.17 3.88
C ALA A 351 -0.90 -31.42 3.85
N GLN A 352 -1.51 -31.77 4.99
CA GLN A 352 -2.37 -32.95 5.14
C GLN A 352 -3.61 -32.87 4.26
N ASN A 353 -4.15 -31.67 4.04
CA ASN A 353 -5.29 -31.46 3.15
C ASN A 353 -4.90 -31.22 1.68
N GLY A 354 -3.60 -31.33 1.35
CA GLY A 354 -3.11 -31.27 -0.03
C GLY A 354 -3.03 -29.87 -0.64
N LEU A 355 -3.23 -28.80 0.15
CA LEU A 355 -3.19 -27.42 -0.35
C LEU A 355 -1.78 -26.96 -0.75
N LEU A 356 -0.73 -27.61 -0.26
CA LEU A 356 0.67 -27.32 -0.61
C LEU A 356 1.15 -27.99 -1.92
N LYS A 357 0.34 -28.85 -2.55
CA LYS A 357 0.77 -29.70 -3.68
C LYS A 357 0.66 -29.03 -5.07
N GLY A 358 0.49 -27.71 -5.17
CA GLY A 358 0.22 -27.06 -6.46
C GLY A 358 0.63 -25.58 -6.57
N GLY A 359 0.60 -25.06 -7.81
CA GLY A 359 1.04 -23.71 -8.21
C GLY A 359 0.18 -22.54 -7.72
N MET A 360 -0.10 -22.48 -6.42
CA MET A 360 -0.84 -21.38 -5.78
C MET A 360 -0.17 -20.01 -6.00
N ALA A 361 1.16 -19.98 -6.13
CA ALA A 361 1.90 -18.78 -6.53
C ALA A 361 1.48 -18.26 -7.92
N VAL A 362 1.09 -19.15 -8.84
CA VAL A 362 0.57 -18.78 -10.17
C VAL A 362 -0.88 -18.32 -10.07
N SER A 363 -1.71 -18.97 -9.23
CA SER A 363 -3.11 -18.54 -9.07
C SER A 363 -3.22 -17.13 -8.50
N ASP A 364 -2.36 -16.76 -7.54
CA ASP A 364 -2.38 -15.42 -6.93
C ASP A 364 -2.10 -14.31 -7.96
N LYS A 365 -1.29 -14.61 -8.99
CA LYS A 365 -0.97 -13.67 -10.09
C LYS A 365 -2.01 -13.66 -11.22
N THR A 366 -2.98 -14.57 -11.19
CA THR A 366 -3.97 -14.74 -12.27
C THR A 366 -5.20 -13.88 -12.01
N THR A 367 -5.42 -12.89 -12.87
CA THR A 367 -6.65 -12.08 -12.90
C THR A 367 -7.62 -12.61 -13.96
N ILE A 368 -8.91 -12.22 -13.90
CA ILE A 368 -9.90 -12.58 -14.94
C ILE A 368 -9.41 -12.18 -16.35
N SER A 369 -8.69 -11.06 -16.47
CA SER A 369 -8.09 -10.60 -17.74
C SER A 369 -7.02 -11.54 -18.29
N ASN A 370 -6.39 -12.34 -17.43
CA ASN A 370 -5.28 -13.22 -17.78
C ASN A 370 -5.71 -14.70 -17.81
N VAL A 371 -6.97 -15.01 -17.51
CA VAL A 371 -7.51 -16.37 -17.62
C VAL A 371 -7.77 -16.69 -19.09
N SER A 372 -7.04 -17.68 -19.62
CA SER A 372 -7.29 -18.19 -20.98
C SER A 372 -8.73 -18.67 -21.15
N ASN A 373 -9.33 -18.29 -22.29
CA ASN A 373 -10.72 -18.62 -22.64
C ASN A 373 -11.76 -18.22 -21.58
N ALA A 374 -11.55 -17.09 -20.88
CA ALA A 374 -12.47 -16.57 -19.86
C ALA A 374 -13.92 -16.52 -20.35
N ASP A 375 -14.17 -16.03 -21.56
CA ASP A 375 -15.53 -15.94 -22.14
C ASP A 375 -16.20 -17.30 -22.34
N LYS A 376 -15.42 -18.32 -22.73
CA LYS A 376 -15.94 -19.68 -22.89
C LYS A 376 -16.31 -20.27 -21.53
N LYS A 377 -15.44 -20.08 -20.53
CA LYS A 377 -15.69 -20.53 -19.15
C LYS A 377 -16.91 -19.83 -18.55
N ALA A 378 -17.03 -18.51 -18.73
CA ALA A 378 -18.18 -17.72 -18.30
C ALA A 378 -19.49 -18.23 -18.93
N ARG A 379 -19.49 -18.52 -20.24
CA ARG A 379 -20.68 -19.10 -20.91
C ARG A 379 -21.09 -20.45 -20.34
N ILE A 380 -20.14 -21.31 -19.96
CA ILE A 380 -20.43 -22.60 -19.31
C ILE A 380 -21.08 -22.38 -17.94
N ILE A 381 -20.51 -21.49 -17.13
CA ILE A 381 -21.06 -21.13 -15.82
C ILE A 381 -22.47 -20.55 -15.96
N ASN A 382 -22.70 -19.66 -16.93
CA ASN A 382 -24.02 -19.08 -17.18
C ASN A 382 -25.07 -20.14 -17.54
N ARG A 383 -24.72 -21.15 -18.35
CA ARG A 383 -25.62 -22.27 -18.68
C ARG A 383 -25.94 -23.10 -17.43
N PHE A 384 -24.94 -23.40 -16.60
CA PHE A 384 -25.15 -24.12 -15.35
C PHE A 384 -26.06 -23.34 -14.39
N LEU A 385 -25.79 -22.05 -14.18
CA LEU A 385 -26.61 -21.19 -13.31
C LEU A 385 -28.04 -21.03 -13.84
N TYR A 386 -28.23 -20.96 -15.16
CA TYR A 386 -29.55 -20.95 -15.78
C TYR A 386 -30.34 -22.23 -15.47
N ILE A 387 -29.73 -23.40 -15.67
CA ILE A 387 -30.35 -24.69 -15.37
C ILE A 387 -30.67 -24.78 -13.87
N LEU A 388 -29.73 -24.41 -13.00
CA LEU A 388 -29.91 -24.41 -11.55
C LEU A 388 -31.10 -23.54 -11.14
N CYS A 389 -31.23 -22.34 -11.70
CA CYS A 389 -32.37 -21.45 -11.47
C CYS A 389 -33.71 -22.08 -11.87
N ARG A 390 -33.76 -22.81 -12.99
CA ARG A 390 -34.97 -23.54 -13.43
C ARG A 390 -35.32 -24.70 -12.50
N CYS A 391 -34.32 -25.37 -11.90
CA CYS A 391 -34.54 -26.48 -10.99
C CYS A 391 -35.03 -26.06 -9.60
N ILE A 392 -34.47 -24.99 -9.01
CA ILE A 392 -34.78 -24.59 -7.63
C ILE A 392 -35.78 -23.42 -7.54
N GLY A 393 -36.11 -22.82 -8.69
CA GLY A 393 -36.95 -21.64 -8.80
C GLY A 393 -36.19 -20.33 -8.52
N PRO A 394 -36.68 -19.19 -9.06
CA PRO A 394 -35.97 -17.92 -9.04
C PRO A 394 -35.71 -17.37 -7.63
N SER A 395 -36.68 -17.50 -6.72
CA SER A 395 -36.54 -17.01 -5.34
C SER A 395 -35.37 -17.69 -4.60
N ARG A 396 -35.32 -19.03 -4.62
CA ARG A 396 -34.23 -19.80 -3.99
C ARG A 396 -32.90 -19.56 -4.69
N PHE A 397 -32.90 -19.41 -6.01
CA PHE A 397 -31.70 -19.10 -6.78
C PHE A 397 -31.07 -17.77 -6.38
N PHE A 398 -31.84 -16.68 -6.28
CA PHE A 398 -31.26 -15.40 -5.89
C PHE A 398 -30.83 -15.35 -4.42
N ILE A 399 -31.42 -16.16 -3.53
CA ILE A 399 -30.87 -16.39 -2.18
C ILE A 399 -29.50 -17.09 -2.27
N LEU A 400 -29.36 -18.12 -3.10
CA LEU A 400 -28.08 -18.79 -3.35
C LEU A 400 -27.04 -17.82 -3.92
N VAL A 401 -27.41 -16.93 -4.84
CA VAL A 401 -26.50 -15.90 -5.38
C VAL A 401 -25.99 -14.97 -4.27
N ARG A 402 -26.88 -14.54 -3.35
CA ARG A 402 -26.46 -13.75 -2.18
C ARG A 402 -25.51 -14.53 -1.28
N LEU A 403 -25.75 -15.83 -1.08
CA LEU A 403 -24.86 -16.71 -0.32
C LEU A 403 -23.49 -16.87 -1.02
N MET A 404 -23.47 -17.10 -2.33
CA MET A 404 -22.25 -17.23 -3.12
C MET A 404 -21.36 -16.00 -3.04
N ARG A 405 -21.94 -14.80 -2.90
CA ARG A 405 -21.17 -13.57 -2.67
C ARG A 405 -20.33 -13.68 -1.39
N LEU A 406 -20.85 -14.26 -0.31
CA LEU A 406 -20.09 -14.46 0.92
C LEU A 406 -18.98 -15.52 0.73
N TYR A 407 -19.28 -16.59 0.01
CA TYR A 407 -18.29 -17.60 -0.38
C TYR A 407 -17.28 -17.13 -1.44
N SER A 408 -17.30 -15.86 -1.85
CA SER A 408 -16.19 -15.30 -2.63
C SER A 408 -14.97 -14.94 -1.75
N LYS A 409 -15.15 -14.82 -0.42
CA LYS A 409 -14.06 -14.56 0.53
C LYS A 409 -13.29 -15.86 0.81
N MET A 410 -11.97 -15.81 0.71
CA MET A 410 -11.09 -16.97 0.94
C MET A 410 -11.21 -17.51 2.37
N GLU A 411 -11.43 -16.63 3.34
CA GLU A 411 -11.66 -16.94 4.75
C GLU A 411 -12.82 -17.93 4.97
N ASN A 412 -13.86 -17.86 4.12
CA ASN A 412 -15.01 -18.75 4.20
C ASN A 412 -14.72 -20.19 3.75
N HIS A 413 -13.50 -20.46 3.27
CA HIS A 413 -13.03 -21.78 2.87
C HIS A 413 -12.07 -22.43 3.88
N VAL A 414 -11.98 -21.92 5.10
CA VAL A 414 -11.15 -22.50 6.19
C VAL A 414 -11.49 -23.98 6.50
N TYR A 415 -12.69 -24.44 6.16
CA TYR A 415 -13.07 -25.86 6.27
C TYR A 415 -12.20 -26.81 5.43
N LEU A 416 -11.50 -26.29 4.42
CA LEU A 416 -10.55 -27.05 3.61
C LEU A 416 -9.31 -27.47 4.40
N ILE A 417 -9.02 -26.80 5.53
CA ILE A 417 -7.85 -27.05 6.36
C ILE A 417 -8.23 -27.47 7.79
N ASP A 418 -9.40 -27.04 8.30
CA ASP A 418 -9.97 -27.47 9.57
C ASP A 418 -11.41 -27.96 9.40
N LYS A 419 -11.61 -29.29 9.41
CA LYS A 419 -12.93 -29.92 9.22
C LYS A 419 -13.96 -29.58 10.31
N SER A 420 -13.55 -29.05 11.46
CA SER A 420 -14.51 -28.65 12.50
C SER A 420 -15.42 -27.49 12.04
N TYR A 421 -15.00 -26.71 11.03
CA TYR A 421 -15.79 -25.65 10.43
C TYR A 421 -16.97 -26.13 9.58
N PHE A 422 -17.04 -27.43 9.22
CA PHE A 422 -18.26 -28.00 8.65
C PHE A 422 -19.43 -28.00 9.66
N LYS A 423 -19.13 -28.12 10.95
CA LYS A 423 -20.14 -28.15 12.03
C LYS A 423 -20.31 -26.80 12.71
N ARG A 424 -19.24 -26.03 12.84
CA ARG A 424 -19.22 -24.70 13.48
C ARG A 424 -19.23 -23.58 12.43
N PHE A 425 -20.13 -23.68 11.45
CA PHE A 425 -20.13 -22.78 10.32
C PHE A 425 -20.55 -21.35 10.76
N LYS A 426 -19.59 -20.43 10.73
CA LYS A 426 -19.81 -18.99 10.89
C LYS A 426 -19.23 -18.30 9.66
N LEU A 427 -20.11 -17.67 8.88
CA LEU A 427 -19.70 -16.86 7.75
C LEU A 427 -18.86 -15.69 8.25
N TYR A 428 -17.71 -15.55 7.63
CA TYR A 428 -16.89 -14.37 7.66
C TYR A 428 -17.60 -13.30 6.83
N SER A 429 -18.31 -12.39 7.50
CA SER A 429 -19.03 -11.26 6.90
C SER A 429 -18.06 -10.12 6.62
#